data_AF-A0A9D4NN17-F1
#
_entry.id   AF-A0A9D4NN17-F1
#
_cell.length_a   1.000
_cell.length_b   1.000
_cell.length_c   1.000
_cell.angle_alpha   90.00
_cell.angle_beta   90.00
_cell.angle_gamma   90.00
#
_symmetry.space_group_name_H-M   'P 1'
#
loop_
_entity.id
_entity.type
_entity.pdbx_description
1 polymer ?
#
loop_
_entity_poly.entity_id
_entity_poly.type
_entity_poly.pdbx_seq_one_letter_code
_entity_poly.pdbx_strand_id
1 'polypeptide(L)'
;MVKSLNSRFSDNSDGSVLTAMSNLFDPSIPVTQILSDIDTVSDYLGTVGIEGSQSELLCFANFARASHNSGNKSVTDIHSAANLAIKNVNSYPASAEAAKRLLVSPVSTVDCERGFSRQNVIKTDLRNCLSVKNLENLLKISIEGKDCKDVDFKGIYKLWAGKKQRRILMK
;
A
#
# COMPACT_ATOMS: atom_id res chain seq x y z
N MET A 1 20.29 -2.56 -16.01
CA MET A 1 20.89 -3.72 -15.31
C MET A 1 19.88 -4.17 -14.26
N VAL A 2 19.29 -5.35 -14.41
CA VAL A 2 18.27 -5.85 -13.45
C VAL A 2 19.01 -6.30 -12.20
N LYS A 3 18.81 -5.63 -11.05
CA LYS A 3 19.32 -6.11 -9.76
C LYS A 3 18.85 -7.56 -9.56
N SER A 4 19.72 -8.44 -9.10
CA SER A 4 19.33 -9.83 -8.83
C SER A 4 18.18 -9.86 -7.81
N LEU A 5 17.29 -10.85 -7.91
CA LEU A 5 16.21 -11.05 -6.93
C LEU A 5 16.75 -11.05 -5.49
N ASN A 6 17.90 -11.71 -5.27
CA ASN A 6 18.59 -11.68 -3.98
C ASN A 6 19.02 -10.28 -3.58
N SER A 7 19.65 -9.49 -4.45
CA SER A 7 20.00 -8.09 -4.16
C SER A 7 18.77 -7.24 -3.82
N ARG A 8 17.60 -7.53 -4.40
CA ARG A 8 16.37 -6.78 -4.16
C ARG A 8 15.74 -7.09 -2.81
N PHE A 9 16.00 -8.27 -2.24
CA PHE A 9 15.46 -8.71 -0.95
C PHE A 9 16.52 -8.85 0.15
N SER A 10 17.81 -8.71 -0.17
CA SER A 10 18.93 -8.73 0.79
C SER A 10 19.11 -7.40 1.50
N ASP A 11 18.74 -6.32 0.84
CA ASP A 11 18.83 -4.98 1.38
C ASP A 11 17.64 -4.82 2.34
N ASN A 12 17.87 -5.02 3.64
CA ASN A 12 16.86 -4.82 4.70
C ASN A 12 16.38 -3.35 4.81
N SER A 13 16.68 -2.51 3.82
CA SER A 13 16.36 -1.07 3.77
C SER A 13 14.85 -0.82 3.87
N ASP A 14 14.05 -1.65 3.20
CA ASP A 14 12.59 -1.48 3.23
C ASP A 14 12.04 -1.83 4.62
N GLY A 15 12.61 -2.87 5.24
CA GLY A 15 12.27 -3.27 6.62
C GLY A 15 12.68 -2.21 7.64
N SER A 16 13.85 -1.58 7.48
CA SER A 16 14.29 -0.51 8.37
C SER A 16 13.41 0.74 8.23
N VAL A 17 13.02 1.12 7.01
CA VAL A 17 12.11 2.25 6.78
C VAL A 17 10.74 1.97 7.41
N LEU A 18 10.18 0.77 7.20
CA LEU A 18 8.88 0.42 7.81
C LEU A 18 8.93 0.38 9.34
N THR A 19 10.03 -0.10 9.91
CA THR A 19 10.25 -0.08 11.36
C THR A 19 10.32 1.35 11.87
N ALA A 20 11.13 2.21 11.22
CA ALA A 20 11.27 3.61 11.57
C ALA A 20 9.93 4.38 11.47
N MET A 21 9.16 4.14 10.40
CA MET A 21 7.81 4.71 10.25
C MET A 21 6.87 4.21 11.35
N SER A 22 6.91 2.93 11.68
CA SER A 22 6.06 2.37 12.75
C SER A 22 6.39 3.02 14.11
N ASN A 23 7.67 3.17 14.44
CA ASN A 23 8.13 3.80 15.67
C ASN A 23 7.82 5.30 15.73
N LEU A 24 7.92 6.00 14.59
CA LEU A 24 7.55 7.41 14.48
C LEU A 24 6.10 7.65 14.94
N PHE A 25 5.19 6.79 14.47
CA PHE A 25 3.76 6.87 14.77
C PHE A 25 3.33 6.11 16.02
N ASP A 26 4.19 5.36 16.71
CA ASP A 26 3.85 4.75 18.00
C ASP A 26 3.98 5.80 19.13
N PRO A 27 2.88 6.28 19.72
CA PRO A 27 2.94 7.27 20.79
C PRO A 27 3.50 6.69 22.12
N SER A 28 3.61 5.37 22.23
CA SER A 28 4.12 4.68 23.43
C SER A 28 5.64 4.73 23.54
N ILE A 29 6.33 4.88 22.41
CA ILE A 29 7.80 4.91 22.35
C ILE A 29 8.28 6.34 22.61
N PRO A 30 9.15 6.63 23.59
CA PRO A 30 9.67 7.97 23.83
C PRO A 30 10.40 8.57 22.62
N VAL A 31 10.25 9.89 22.39
CA VAL A 31 10.93 10.59 21.25
C VAL A 31 12.44 10.37 21.26
N THR A 32 13.05 10.30 22.43
CA THR A 32 14.49 10.09 22.60
C THR A 32 14.99 8.76 22.00
N GLN A 33 14.11 7.77 21.84
CA GLN A 33 14.43 6.45 21.28
C GLN A 33 14.26 6.38 19.76
N ILE A 34 13.60 7.37 19.14
CA ILE A 34 13.26 7.35 17.71
C ILE A 34 13.96 8.45 16.90
N LEU A 35 15.01 9.08 17.44
CA LEU A 35 15.73 10.15 16.73
C LEU A 35 16.35 9.64 15.42
N SER A 36 16.99 8.47 15.45
CA SER A 36 17.52 7.82 14.23
C SER A 36 16.43 7.38 13.26
N ASP A 37 15.25 7.05 13.78
CA ASP A 37 14.10 6.68 12.96
C ASP A 37 13.56 7.90 12.20
N ILE A 38 13.55 9.08 12.84
CA ILE A 38 13.19 10.35 12.19
C ILE A 38 14.14 10.65 11.02
N ASP A 39 15.45 10.44 11.21
CA ASP A 39 16.43 10.62 10.14
C ASP A 39 16.16 9.64 8.98
N THR A 40 15.94 8.36 9.31
CA THR A 40 15.63 7.31 8.32
C THR A 40 14.37 7.63 7.52
N VAL A 41 13.31 8.09 8.19
CA VAL A 41 12.05 8.48 7.53
C VAL A 41 12.25 9.72 6.68
N SER A 42 13.00 10.72 7.14
CA SER A 42 13.29 11.92 6.36
C SER A 42 14.09 11.59 5.09
N ASP A 43 15.10 10.74 5.19
CA ASP A 43 15.91 10.31 4.04
C ASP A 43 15.04 9.56 3.01
N TYR A 44 14.19 8.65 3.48
CA TYR A 44 13.21 7.97 2.64
C TYR A 44 12.25 8.95 1.97
N LEU A 45 11.71 9.92 2.72
CA LEU A 45 10.83 10.96 2.18
C LEU A 45 11.54 11.83 1.11
N GLY A 46 12.84 12.07 1.27
CA GLY A 46 13.69 12.71 0.26
C GLY A 46 13.68 11.95 -1.07
N THR A 47 13.73 10.62 -1.04
CA THR A 47 13.68 9.80 -2.28
C THR A 47 12.36 9.90 -3.04
N VAL A 48 11.28 10.32 -2.37
CA VAL A 48 9.96 10.53 -2.98
C VAL A 48 9.62 12.01 -3.19
N GLY A 49 10.60 12.91 -3.03
CA GLY A 49 10.48 14.33 -3.34
C GLY A 49 10.05 15.23 -2.18
N ILE A 50 10.14 14.76 -0.92
CA ILE A 50 9.85 15.53 0.29
C ILE A 50 11.16 15.73 1.06
N GLU A 51 11.82 16.85 0.81
CA GLU A 51 13.12 17.19 1.43
C GLU A 51 12.97 17.99 2.73
N GLY A 52 13.97 17.89 3.62
CA GLY A 52 14.06 18.73 4.81
C GLY A 52 12.97 18.50 5.87
N SER A 53 12.38 17.30 5.91
CA SER A 53 11.21 17.01 6.76
C SER A 53 11.54 16.69 8.23
N GLN A 54 12.81 16.48 8.59
CA GLN A 54 13.24 16.08 9.94
C GLN A 54 12.60 16.91 11.07
N SER A 55 12.68 18.24 10.97
CA SER A 55 12.14 19.16 11.98
C SER A 55 10.63 19.03 12.14
N GLU A 56 9.91 18.85 11.02
CA GLU A 56 8.46 18.66 11.01
C GLU A 56 8.08 17.31 11.63
N LEU A 57 8.76 16.23 11.22
CA LEU A 57 8.55 14.88 11.76
C LEU A 57 8.79 14.85 13.27
N LEU A 58 9.86 15.51 13.75
CA LEU A 58 10.14 15.65 15.18
C LEU A 58 9.05 16.45 15.91
N CYS A 59 8.58 17.55 15.30
CA CYS A 59 7.51 18.36 15.89
C CYS A 59 6.21 17.56 16.01
N PHE A 60 5.83 16.81 14.96
CA PHE A 60 4.67 15.93 14.99
C PHE A 60 4.83 14.81 16.02
N ALA A 61 6.00 14.17 16.08
CA ALA A 61 6.29 13.11 17.03
C ALA A 61 6.09 13.57 18.48
N ASN A 62 6.56 14.77 18.83
CA ASN A 62 6.34 15.38 20.13
C ASN A 62 4.86 15.68 20.37
N PHE A 63 4.17 16.26 19.38
CA PHE A 63 2.74 16.58 19.47
C PHE A 63 1.86 15.35 19.71
N ALA A 64 2.08 14.26 18.96
CA ALA A 64 1.32 13.02 19.10
C ALA A 64 1.51 12.40 20.49
N ARG A 65 2.74 12.39 21.01
CA ARG A 65 3.06 11.85 22.34
C ARG A 65 2.57 12.73 23.48
N ALA A 66 2.65 14.04 23.34
CA ALA A 66 2.06 14.97 24.30
C ALA A 66 0.54 14.77 24.39
N SER A 67 -0.12 14.53 23.24
CA SER A 67 -1.55 14.20 23.20
C SER A 67 -1.83 12.88 23.92
N HIS A 68 -1.07 11.82 23.67
CA HIS A 68 -1.17 10.54 24.36
C HIS A 68 -0.98 10.67 25.88
N ASN A 69 0.10 11.32 26.32
CA ASN A 69 0.47 11.46 27.73
C ASN A 69 -0.49 12.34 28.53
N SER A 70 -1.23 13.24 27.86
CA SER A 70 -2.28 14.05 28.49
C SER A 70 -3.54 13.24 28.83
N GLY A 71 -3.54 11.93 28.59
CA GLY A 71 -4.70 11.05 28.80
C GLY A 71 -5.75 11.17 27.70
N ASN A 72 -5.40 11.75 26.54
CA ASN A 72 -6.30 11.83 25.40
C ASN A 72 -6.51 10.43 24.81
N LYS A 73 -7.67 9.84 25.07
CA LYS A 73 -8.07 8.52 24.56
C LYS A 73 -8.14 8.42 23.03
N SER A 74 -7.99 9.53 22.31
CA SER A 74 -8.03 9.57 20.84
C SER A 74 -6.71 9.19 20.15
N VAL A 75 -5.57 9.15 20.85
CA VAL A 75 -4.26 8.84 20.26
C VAL A 75 -3.59 7.79 21.13
N THR A 76 -3.90 6.51 20.88
CA THR A 76 -3.49 5.38 21.72
C THR A 76 -2.62 4.37 20.98
N ASP A 77 -2.65 4.40 19.65
CA ASP A 77 -2.01 3.40 18.80
C ASP A 77 -1.44 4.05 17.54
N ILE A 78 -0.65 3.26 16.80
CA ILE A 78 -0.03 3.68 15.53
C ILE A 78 -1.09 4.18 14.54
N HIS A 79 -2.24 3.51 14.46
CA HIS A 79 -3.31 3.86 13.52
C HIS A 79 -3.95 5.22 13.83
N SER A 80 -4.25 5.51 15.09
CA SER A 80 -4.82 6.78 15.54
C SER A 80 -3.82 7.93 15.41
N ALA A 81 -2.54 7.70 15.71
CA ALA A 81 -1.48 8.68 15.48
C ALA A 81 -1.27 8.97 13.98
N ALA A 82 -1.25 7.94 13.12
CA ALA A 82 -1.17 8.13 11.67
C ALA A 82 -2.38 8.93 11.13
N ASN A 83 -3.59 8.60 11.59
CA ASN A 83 -4.79 9.36 11.23
C ASN A 83 -4.77 10.80 11.75
N LEU A 84 -4.15 11.05 12.91
CA LEU A 84 -3.96 12.40 13.43
C LEU A 84 -3.06 13.22 12.51
N ALA A 85 -1.98 12.65 11.98
CA ALA A 85 -1.13 13.32 10.99
C ALA A 85 -1.92 13.69 9.74
N ILE A 86 -2.70 12.74 9.20
CA ILE A 86 -3.53 12.94 8.00
C ILE A 86 -4.58 14.04 8.22
N LYS A 87 -5.22 14.08 9.38
CA LYS A 87 -6.18 15.13 9.75
C LYS A 87 -5.53 16.52 9.82
N ASN A 88 -4.24 16.59 10.17
CA ASN A 88 -3.48 17.83 10.32
C ASN A 88 -2.50 18.06 9.15
N VAL A 89 -2.84 17.60 7.94
CA VAL A 89 -1.98 17.71 6.75
C VAL A 89 -1.50 19.13 6.44
N ASN A 90 -2.26 20.16 6.79
CA ASN A 90 -1.87 21.56 6.58
C ASN A 90 -0.74 22.01 7.51
N SER A 91 -0.60 21.39 8.69
CA SER A 91 0.42 21.72 9.69
C SER A 91 1.59 20.73 9.65
N TYR A 92 1.32 19.49 9.25
CA TYR A 92 2.29 18.40 9.20
C TYR A 92 2.21 17.61 7.88
N PRO A 93 2.54 18.25 6.73
CA PRO A 93 2.42 17.62 5.42
C PRO A 93 3.33 16.41 5.21
N ALA A 94 4.60 16.45 5.65
CA ALA A 94 5.51 15.32 5.55
C ALA A 94 5.06 14.16 6.44
N SER A 95 4.62 14.47 7.66
CA SER A 95 4.08 13.46 8.59
C SER A 95 2.82 12.82 8.02
N ALA A 96 1.92 13.60 7.41
CA ALA A 96 0.73 13.07 6.76
C ALA A 96 1.09 12.14 5.58
N GLU A 97 2.13 12.46 4.83
CA GLU A 97 2.55 11.65 3.69
C GLU A 97 3.22 10.34 4.10
N ALA A 98 4.02 10.37 5.18
CA ALA A 98 4.54 9.17 5.82
C ALA A 98 3.39 8.30 6.37
N ALA A 99 2.41 8.90 7.06
CA ALA A 99 1.25 8.19 7.60
C ALA A 99 0.46 7.46 6.51
N LYS A 100 0.17 8.13 5.39
CA LYS A 100 -0.53 7.49 4.25
C LYS A 100 0.23 6.27 3.73
N ARG A 101 1.55 6.37 3.60
CA ARG A 101 2.40 5.25 3.12
C ARG A 101 2.44 4.10 4.11
N LEU A 102 2.53 4.39 5.41
CA LEU A 102 2.49 3.36 6.44
C LEU A 102 1.19 2.57 6.38
N LEU A 103 0.06 3.26 6.29
CA LEU A 103 -1.27 2.64 6.32
C LEU A 103 -1.60 1.81 5.07
N VAL A 104 -0.94 2.06 3.93
CA VAL A 104 -1.09 1.24 2.72
C VAL A 104 0.01 0.18 2.59
N SER A 105 0.99 0.17 3.50
CA SER A 105 2.05 -0.84 3.46
C SER A 105 1.48 -2.21 3.80
N PRO A 106 1.78 -3.25 3.00
CA PRO A 106 1.30 -4.58 3.27
C PRO A 106 1.96 -5.14 4.54
N VAL A 107 1.18 -5.27 5.61
CA VAL A 107 1.60 -5.91 6.88
C VAL A 107 1.62 -7.44 6.80
N SER A 108 1.05 -8.03 5.75
CA SER A 108 1.07 -9.48 5.55
C SER A 108 1.13 -9.86 4.07
N THR A 109 1.64 -11.07 3.79
CA THR A 109 1.63 -11.68 2.46
C THR A 109 0.33 -12.42 2.14
N VAL A 110 -0.63 -12.45 3.08
CA VAL A 110 -1.88 -13.23 2.94
C VAL A 110 -2.67 -12.82 1.70
N ASP A 111 -2.72 -11.52 1.39
CA ASP A 111 -3.39 -11.04 0.18
C ASP A 111 -2.69 -11.50 -1.11
N CYS A 112 -1.36 -11.57 -1.09
CA CYS A 112 -0.58 -12.14 -2.19
C CYS A 112 -0.85 -13.64 -2.34
N GLU A 113 -0.89 -14.39 -1.25
CA GLU A 113 -1.21 -15.82 -1.23
C GLU A 113 -2.63 -16.10 -1.74
N ARG A 114 -3.59 -15.27 -1.35
CA ARG A 114 -4.96 -15.29 -1.91
C ARG A 114 -4.94 -15.04 -3.41
N GLY A 115 -4.13 -14.08 -3.88
CA GLY A 115 -3.90 -13.80 -5.29
C GLY A 115 -3.35 -15.02 -6.06
N PHE A 116 -2.34 -15.70 -5.51
CA PHE A 116 -1.78 -16.93 -6.09
C PHE A 116 -2.78 -18.09 -6.09
N SER A 117 -3.56 -18.25 -5.03
CA SER A 117 -4.64 -19.25 -4.98
C SER A 117 -5.67 -19.00 -6.09
N ARG A 118 -6.08 -17.74 -6.29
CA ARG A 118 -6.98 -17.37 -7.41
C ARG A 118 -6.32 -17.58 -8.76
N GLN A 119 -5.03 -17.30 -8.88
CA GLN A 119 -4.27 -17.56 -10.09
C GLN A 119 -4.26 -19.05 -10.46
N ASN A 120 -4.10 -19.94 -9.48
CA ASN A 120 -4.10 -21.40 -9.70
C ASN A 120 -5.48 -21.92 -10.15
N VAL A 121 -6.57 -21.28 -9.72
CA VAL A 121 -7.92 -21.59 -10.22
C VAL A 121 -8.08 -21.13 -11.68
N ILE A 122 -7.46 -20.00 -12.06
CA ILE A 122 -7.56 -19.44 -13.42
C ILE A 122 -6.64 -20.17 -14.39
N LYS A 123 -5.38 -20.42 -14.00
CA LYS A 123 -4.37 -21.17 -14.76
C LYS A 123 -4.30 -22.58 -14.22
N THR A 124 -5.02 -23.47 -14.86
CA THR A 124 -4.91 -24.91 -14.67
C THR A 124 -3.88 -25.49 -15.63
N ASP A 125 -3.50 -26.76 -15.45
CA ASP A 125 -2.59 -27.47 -16.35
C ASP A 125 -3.08 -27.46 -17.81
N LEU A 126 -4.40 -27.51 -18.00
CA LEU A 126 -5.06 -27.44 -19.32
C LEU A 126 -5.21 -26.00 -19.85
N ARG A 127 -5.04 -24.98 -19.00
CA ARG A 127 -5.20 -23.55 -19.34
C ARG A 127 -3.96 -22.74 -18.93
N ASN A 128 -2.79 -23.21 -19.34
CA ASN A 128 -1.51 -22.56 -19.02
C ASN A 128 -1.08 -21.49 -20.04
N CYS A 129 -1.61 -21.50 -21.26
CA CYS A 129 -1.27 -20.60 -22.38
C CYS A 129 -1.96 -19.21 -22.35
N LEU A 130 -2.42 -18.73 -21.20
CA LEU A 130 -2.98 -17.37 -21.09
C LEU A 130 -1.88 -16.32 -21.22
N SER A 131 -2.11 -15.29 -22.05
CA SER A 131 -1.25 -14.10 -22.06
C SER A 131 -1.32 -13.39 -20.71
N VAL A 132 -0.24 -12.70 -20.32
CA VAL A 132 -0.15 -11.94 -19.06
C VAL A 132 -1.34 -10.97 -18.92
N LYS A 133 -1.66 -10.22 -19.98
CA LYS A 133 -2.80 -9.30 -20.02
C LYS A 133 -4.14 -10.00 -19.75
N ASN A 134 -4.36 -11.17 -20.33
CA ASN A 134 -5.61 -11.91 -20.12
C ASN A 134 -5.68 -12.48 -18.70
N LEU A 135 -4.56 -12.99 -18.18
CA LEU A 135 -4.46 -13.47 -16.81
C LEU A 135 -4.75 -12.36 -15.79
N GLU A 136 -4.14 -11.19 -15.95
CA GLU A 136 -4.37 -10.02 -15.10
C GLU A 136 -5.84 -9.58 -15.11
N ASN A 137 -6.47 -9.53 -16.29
CA ASN A 137 -7.89 -9.18 -16.39
C ASN A 137 -8.78 -10.19 -15.67
N LEU A 138 -8.49 -11.49 -15.82
CA LEU A 138 -9.25 -12.55 -15.13
C LEU A 138 -9.00 -12.52 -13.62
N LEU A 139 -7.78 -12.24 -13.16
CA LEU A 139 -7.48 -12.04 -11.74
C LEU A 139 -8.25 -10.87 -11.16
N LYS A 140 -8.27 -9.72 -11.83
CA LYS A 140 -9.05 -8.54 -11.40
C LYS A 140 -10.53 -8.86 -11.28
N ILE A 141 -11.11 -9.54 -12.27
CA ILE A 141 -12.53 -9.96 -12.23
C ILE A 141 -12.76 -10.97 -11.10
N SER A 142 -11.83 -11.89 -10.85
CA SER A 142 -11.96 -12.93 -9.82
C SER A 142 -11.84 -12.38 -8.39
N ILE A 143 -11.02 -11.35 -8.19
CA ILE A 143 -10.75 -10.75 -6.89
C ILE A 143 -11.77 -9.66 -6.56
N GLU A 144 -12.05 -8.76 -7.51
CA GLU A 144 -12.85 -7.53 -7.31
C GLU A 144 -14.22 -7.57 -8.01
N GLY A 145 -14.48 -8.59 -8.82
CA GLY A 145 -15.71 -8.71 -9.58
C GLY A 145 -16.91 -8.99 -8.70
N LYS A 146 -18.08 -8.56 -9.19
CA LYS A 146 -19.38 -8.89 -8.57
C LYS A 146 -19.60 -10.40 -8.61
N ASP A 147 -20.38 -10.90 -7.64
CA ASP A 147 -20.90 -12.26 -7.67
C ASP A 147 -21.67 -12.48 -8.99
N CYS A 148 -21.55 -13.68 -9.58
CA CYS A 148 -22.17 -14.00 -10.86
C CYS A 148 -23.67 -13.66 -10.90
N LYS A 149 -24.37 -13.81 -9.78
CA LYS A 149 -25.80 -13.47 -9.66
C LYS A 149 -26.11 -11.99 -9.87
N ASP A 150 -25.14 -11.11 -9.62
CA ASP A 150 -25.27 -9.65 -9.68
C ASP A 150 -24.70 -9.07 -10.99
N VAL A 151 -24.26 -9.94 -11.90
CA VAL A 151 -23.68 -9.55 -13.20
C VAL A 151 -24.76 -9.56 -14.27
N ASP A 152 -24.96 -8.41 -14.93
CA ASP A 152 -25.79 -8.33 -16.14
C ASP A 152 -25.06 -8.94 -17.36
N PHE A 153 -25.07 -10.26 -17.43
CA PHE A 153 -24.49 -10.99 -18.56
C PHE A 153 -25.15 -10.63 -19.89
N LYS A 154 -26.42 -10.23 -19.90
CA LYS A 154 -27.15 -9.87 -21.12
C LYS A 154 -26.64 -8.53 -21.67
N GLY A 155 -26.43 -7.54 -20.81
CA GLY A 155 -25.81 -6.27 -21.16
C GLY A 155 -24.38 -6.46 -21.67
N ILE A 156 -23.58 -7.26 -20.94
CA ILE A 156 -22.20 -7.58 -21.36
C ILE A 156 -22.19 -8.28 -22.72
N TYR A 157 -23.07 -9.26 -22.95
CA TYR A 157 -23.17 -9.96 -24.22
C TYR A 157 -23.52 -9.01 -25.37
N LYS A 158 -24.51 -8.13 -25.18
CA LYS A 158 -24.87 -7.13 -26.20
C LYS A 158 -23.70 -6.20 -26.52
N LEU A 159 -22.99 -5.71 -25.51
CA LEU A 159 -21.81 -4.88 -25.68
C LEU A 159 -20.71 -5.65 -26.43
N TRP A 160 -20.44 -6.89 -26.05
CA TRP A 160 -19.46 -7.76 -26.68
C TRP A 160 -19.80 -8.05 -28.14
N ALA A 161 -21.05 -8.44 -28.43
CA ALA A 161 -21.54 -8.73 -29.78
C ALA A 161 -21.51 -7.49 -30.70
N GLY A 162 -21.68 -6.29 -30.12
CA GLY A 162 -21.57 -5.02 -30.84
C GLY A 162 -20.13 -4.64 -31.24
N LYS A 163 -19.09 -5.21 -30.62
CA LYS A 163 -17.69 -4.91 -30.97
C LYS A 163 -17.30 -5.61 -32.28
N LYS A 164 -17.39 -4.88 -33.40
CA LYS A 164 -17.10 -5.36 -34.78
C LYS A 164 -15.64 -5.80 -35.02
N GLN A 165 -14.70 -5.42 -34.15
CA GLN A 165 -13.25 -5.64 -34.29
C GLN A 165 -12.78 -7.11 -34.30
N ARG A 166 -13.67 -8.08 -34.07
CA ARG A 166 -13.33 -9.53 -34.07
C ARG A 166 -14.06 -10.36 -35.12
N ARG A 167 -14.76 -9.74 -36.07
CA ARG A 167 -15.33 -10.48 -37.20
C ARG A 167 -14.17 -10.90 -38.10
N ILE A 168 -13.72 -12.15 -37.93
CA ILE A 168 -12.62 -12.77 -38.71
C ILE A 168 -13.00 -12.86 -40.21
N LEU A 169 -14.29 -12.74 -40.51
CA LEU A 169 -14.86 -12.75 -41.85
C LEU A 169 -15.73 -11.50 -42.03
N MET A 170 -15.13 -10.37 -42.36
CA MET A 170 -15.78 -9.35 -43.17
C MET A 170 -14.79 -8.90 -44.24
N LYS A 171 -14.81 -9.63 -45.36
CA LYS A 171 -14.52 -9.06 -46.68
C LYS A 171 -15.72 -8.22 -47.10
#